data_AF-A0A1N6JRZ4-F1
#
_entry.id   AF-A0A1N6JRZ4-F1
#
_cell.length_a   1.000
_cell.length_b   1.000
_cell.length_c   1.000
_cell.angle_alpha   90.00
_cell.angle_beta   90.00
_cell.angle_gamma   90.00
#
_symmetry.space_group_name_H-M   'P 1'
#
loop_
_entity.id
_entity.type
_entity.pdbx_description
1 polymer ?
#
loop_
_entity_poly.entity_id
_entity_poly.type
_entity_poly.pdbx_seq_one_letter_code
_entity_poly.pdbx_strand_id
1 'polypeptide(L)'
;MTQSRSHAHQSGSERKRDRLRGVSEQPASHGEGRYRASIGRGKGRQVNLGLYPDRWLAAFAYNAAVEAIRGDLRTKNEIPEKQQPSADQVRRITARVRCRLGLDTPTPPVEIPPTAEQLLTLLEITVASFWRGQVATHVADLGRELGIAARRLAEAARLLLWSHSSGHPTARDALAHLLARRLDHTFRRADVTRAVLDDDGDDELRLARWLVYPDELPGGGGFRDTIALLYLDRDAETADSSQSATTPAWALTLGVVPPFSSDRIRSAYRARSKTVHPDTGGDHAEFVRLQAAYEDAQRYCASRGL
;
A
#
# COMPACT_ATOMS: atom_id res chain seq x y z
N MET A 1 27.29 -67.18 42.01
CA MET A 1 25.85 -67.25 41.73
C MET A 1 25.24 -65.90 42.06
N THR A 2 25.14 -65.01 41.07
CA THR A 2 24.57 -63.66 41.25
C THR A 2 23.80 -63.35 39.98
N GLN A 3 22.48 -63.51 40.04
CA GLN A 3 21.59 -63.26 38.92
C GLN A 3 21.30 -61.75 38.84
N SER A 4 21.91 -61.07 37.86
CA SER A 4 21.51 -59.73 37.45
C SER A 4 20.25 -59.82 36.59
N ARG A 5 19.11 -59.40 37.15
CA ARG A 5 17.85 -59.24 36.41
C ARG A 5 17.88 -57.96 35.57
N SER A 6 17.83 -58.17 34.27
CA SER A 6 17.56 -57.19 33.23
C SER A 6 16.16 -56.58 33.39
N HIS A 7 16.10 -55.26 33.64
CA HIS A 7 14.91 -54.43 33.48
C HIS A 7 15.11 -53.53 32.27
N ALA A 8 14.74 -54.01 31.09
CA ALA A 8 14.59 -53.17 29.91
C ALA A 8 13.37 -53.66 29.11
N HIS A 9 12.56 -52.69 28.65
CA HIS A 9 11.37 -52.81 27.77
C HIS A 9 9.98 -52.74 28.41
N GLN A 10 9.59 -51.56 28.93
CA GLN A 10 8.18 -51.15 28.98
C GLN A 10 7.91 -49.67 28.59
N SER A 11 8.81 -48.99 27.88
CA SER A 11 8.63 -47.55 27.51
C SER A 11 7.85 -47.31 26.19
N GLY A 12 7.43 -48.37 25.48
CA GLY A 12 6.86 -48.24 24.12
C GLY A 12 5.34 -48.12 24.01
N SER A 13 4.56 -48.51 25.03
CA SER A 13 3.09 -48.63 24.88
C SER A 13 2.29 -47.43 25.38
N GLU A 14 2.81 -46.64 26.32
CA GLU A 14 2.09 -45.47 26.87
C GLU A 14 1.97 -44.32 25.86
N ARG A 15 2.96 -44.11 24.99
CA ARG A 15 2.93 -43.03 23.99
C ARG A 15 1.85 -43.17 22.92
N LYS A 16 1.22 -44.35 22.77
CA LYS A 16 0.17 -44.56 21.76
C LYS A 16 -1.21 -44.09 22.21
N ARG A 17 -1.48 -43.94 23.51
CA ARG A 17 -2.82 -43.57 24.01
C ARG A 17 -3.15 -42.08 23.88
N ASP A 18 -2.14 -41.22 23.73
CA ASP A 18 -2.31 -39.75 23.73
C ASP A 18 -2.41 -39.12 22.32
N ARG A 19 -2.45 -39.92 21.25
CA ARG A 19 -2.52 -39.39 19.88
C ARG A 19 -3.95 -39.01 19.51
N LEU A 20 -4.21 -37.70 19.51
CA LEU A 20 -5.44 -37.10 19.00
C LEU A 20 -5.56 -37.35 17.49
N ARG A 21 -6.72 -37.86 17.05
CA ARG A 21 -6.98 -38.16 15.64
C ARG A 21 -6.95 -36.88 14.81
N GLY A 22 -6.25 -36.93 13.68
CA GLY A 22 -6.16 -35.81 12.74
C GLY A 22 -5.33 -34.62 13.22
N VAL A 23 -4.67 -34.73 14.37
CA VAL A 23 -3.80 -33.70 14.92
C VAL A 23 -2.34 -34.13 14.78
N SER A 24 -1.51 -33.29 14.17
CA SER A 24 -0.07 -33.49 14.12
C SER A 24 0.66 -32.29 14.72
N GLU A 25 1.58 -32.55 15.64
CA GLU A 25 2.49 -31.55 16.17
C GLU A 25 3.47 -31.12 15.07
N GLN A 26 3.67 -29.82 14.94
CA GLN A 26 4.64 -29.23 14.02
C GLN A 26 5.87 -28.82 14.85
N PRO A 27 7.09 -29.01 14.32
CA PRO A 27 8.30 -28.54 14.99
C PRO A 27 8.20 -27.04 15.21
N ALA A 28 8.46 -26.59 16.43
CA ALA A 28 8.37 -25.19 16.81
C ALA A 28 9.42 -24.37 16.05
N SER A 29 8.99 -23.50 15.14
CA SER A 29 9.92 -22.57 14.45
C SER A 29 10.41 -21.44 15.37
N HIS A 30 9.72 -21.19 16.50
CA HIS A 30 10.01 -20.11 17.44
C HIS A 30 9.71 -20.49 18.92
N GLY A 31 9.95 -21.73 19.31
CA GLY A 31 9.70 -22.19 20.70
C GLY A 31 8.23 -22.40 21.08
N GLU A 32 7.28 -21.89 20.31
CA GLU A 32 5.86 -22.23 20.46
C GLU A 32 5.50 -23.48 19.65
N GLY A 33 5.04 -24.53 20.34
CA GLY A 33 4.46 -25.70 19.70
C GLY A 33 3.22 -25.32 18.91
N ARG A 34 3.12 -25.74 17.64
CA ARG A 34 1.93 -25.55 16.81
C ARG A 34 1.34 -26.88 16.43
N TYR A 35 0.02 -27.01 16.55
CA TYR A 35 -0.71 -28.22 16.25
C TYR A 35 -1.51 -28.04 14.95
N ARG A 36 -1.24 -28.90 13.97
CA ARG A 36 -1.95 -28.90 12.69
C ARG A 36 -3.16 -29.83 12.79
N ALA A 37 -4.34 -29.31 12.48
CA ALA A 37 -5.54 -30.13 12.33
C ALA A 37 -5.77 -30.45 10.85
N SER A 38 -6.11 -31.70 10.55
CA SER A 38 -6.31 -32.15 9.17
C SER A 38 -7.27 -33.32 9.07
N ILE A 39 -8.03 -33.39 7.98
CA ILE A 39 -9.02 -34.45 7.75
C ILE A 39 -8.86 -35.05 6.34
N GLY A 40 -9.00 -36.37 6.24
CA GLY A 40 -8.96 -37.08 4.96
C GLY A 40 -10.32 -37.01 4.25
N ARG A 41 -10.32 -36.66 2.96
CA ARG A 41 -11.50 -36.60 2.08
C ARG A 41 -11.59 -37.81 1.12
N GLY A 42 -11.11 -38.98 1.54
CA GLY A 42 -10.99 -40.16 0.68
C GLY A 42 -9.92 -39.98 -0.42
N LYS A 43 -9.57 -41.07 -1.12
CA LYS A 43 -8.58 -41.08 -2.22
C LYS A 43 -7.22 -40.40 -1.88
N GLY A 44 -6.78 -40.49 -0.62
CA GLY A 44 -5.52 -39.87 -0.18
C GLY A 44 -5.51 -38.34 -0.12
N ARG A 45 -6.62 -37.65 -0.40
CA ARG A 45 -6.69 -36.18 -0.27
C ARG A 45 -6.85 -35.78 1.19
N GLN A 46 -5.99 -34.91 1.67
CA GLN A 46 -6.03 -34.36 3.02
C GLN A 46 -6.33 -32.87 2.97
N VAL A 47 -7.34 -32.42 3.73
CA VAL A 47 -7.68 -31.01 3.87
C VAL A 47 -7.03 -30.49 5.14
N ASN A 48 -6.25 -29.41 5.03
CA ASN A 48 -5.68 -28.72 6.17
C ASN A 48 -6.73 -27.77 6.77
N LEU A 49 -7.07 -27.99 8.04
CA LEU A 49 -8.07 -27.22 8.78
C LEU A 49 -7.47 -26.01 9.51
N GLY A 50 -6.14 -25.91 9.56
CA GLY A 50 -5.41 -24.80 10.18
C GLY A 50 -4.31 -25.24 11.15
N LEU A 51 -3.57 -24.24 11.61
CA LEU A 51 -2.61 -24.35 12.71
C LEU A 51 -3.21 -23.72 13.95
N TYR A 52 -3.03 -24.38 15.09
CA TYR A 52 -3.59 -24.00 16.39
C TYR A 52 -2.47 -23.95 17.44
N PRO A 53 -2.57 -23.04 18.42
CA PRO A 53 -1.56 -22.91 19.48
C PRO A 53 -1.64 -24.06 20.50
N ASP A 54 -2.77 -24.74 20.58
CA ASP A 54 -3.01 -25.82 21.53
C ASP A 54 -3.55 -27.07 20.83
N ARG A 55 -3.16 -28.25 21.33
CA ARG A 55 -3.51 -29.55 20.74
C ARG A 55 -5.00 -29.85 20.82
N TRP A 56 -5.68 -29.35 21.85
CA TRP A 56 -7.12 -29.52 22.04
C TRP A 56 -7.94 -28.61 21.14
N LEU A 57 -7.45 -27.41 20.85
CA LEU A 57 -8.03 -26.57 19.78
C LEU A 57 -7.92 -27.21 18.41
N ALA A 58 -6.78 -27.84 18.10
CA ALA A 58 -6.64 -28.62 16.86
C ALA A 58 -7.59 -29.84 16.83
N ALA A 59 -7.73 -30.54 17.96
CA ALA A 59 -8.68 -31.65 18.09
C ALA A 59 -10.15 -31.19 17.95
N PHE A 60 -10.49 -30.02 18.47
CA PHE A 60 -11.80 -29.40 18.29
C PHE A 60 -12.07 -29.10 16.82
N ALA A 61 -11.12 -28.49 16.12
CA ALA A 61 -11.25 -28.23 14.69
C ALA A 61 -11.45 -29.52 13.87
N TYR A 62 -10.75 -30.60 14.24
CA TYR A 62 -10.97 -31.92 13.65
C TYR A 62 -12.37 -32.45 13.91
N ASN A 63 -12.85 -32.40 15.16
CA ASN A 63 -14.21 -32.85 15.52
C ASN A 63 -15.27 -32.08 14.74
N ALA A 64 -15.15 -30.74 14.66
CA ALA A 64 -16.04 -29.90 13.88
C ALA A 64 -16.05 -30.28 12.39
N ALA A 65 -14.89 -30.66 11.83
CA ALA A 65 -14.80 -31.12 10.44
C ALA A 65 -15.45 -32.49 10.23
N VAL A 66 -15.28 -33.42 11.16
CA VAL A 66 -15.92 -34.74 11.12
C VAL A 66 -17.44 -34.58 11.18
N GLU A 67 -17.94 -33.77 12.12
CA GLU A 67 -19.36 -33.48 12.28
C GLU A 67 -19.94 -32.85 11.01
N ALA A 68 -19.26 -31.87 10.43
CA ALA A 68 -19.73 -31.19 9.23
C ALA A 68 -19.77 -32.07 7.97
N ILE A 69 -18.91 -33.10 7.87
CA ILE A 69 -18.86 -34.01 6.71
C ILE A 69 -19.78 -35.22 6.88
N ARG A 70 -19.81 -35.81 8.09
CA ARG A 70 -20.43 -37.12 8.32
C ARG A 70 -21.74 -37.05 9.09
N GLY A 71 -22.04 -35.93 9.74
CA GLY A 71 -23.18 -35.81 10.65
C GLY A 71 -23.13 -36.73 11.87
N ASP A 72 -22.05 -37.51 12.05
CA ASP A 72 -21.93 -38.54 13.08
C ASP A 72 -20.98 -38.08 14.20
N LEU A 73 -21.44 -38.23 15.44
CA LEU A 73 -20.73 -37.87 16.66
C LEU A 73 -19.83 -39.00 17.19
N ARG A 74 -19.84 -40.19 16.58
CA ARG A 74 -19.17 -41.39 17.12
C ARG A 74 -17.64 -41.35 17.12
N THR A 75 -17.01 -40.51 16.31
CA THR A 75 -15.53 -40.39 16.27
C THR A 75 -15.07 -38.99 16.67
N LYS A 76 -15.19 -38.68 17.97
CA LYS A 76 -14.71 -37.42 18.55
C LYS A 76 -13.44 -37.66 19.36
N ASN A 77 -12.47 -36.77 19.21
CA ASN A 77 -11.45 -36.59 20.23
C ASN A 77 -12.16 -36.06 21.49
N GLU A 78 -11.97 -36.70 22.63
CA GLU A 78 -12.48 -36.21 23.92
C GLU A 78 -11.64 -34.99 24.32
N ILE A 79 -12.30 -33.84 24.51
CA ILE A 79 -11.65 -32.60 24.91
C ILE A 79 -11.90 -32.40 26.40
N PRO A 80 -10.84 -32.34 27.24
CA PRO A 80 -10.99 -32.07 28.67
C PRO A 80 -11.75 -30.77 28.91
N GLU A 81 -12.59 -30.74 29.95
CA GLU A 81 -13.43 -29.58 30.28
C GLU A 81 -12.63 -28.28 30.41
N LYS A 82 -11.47 -28.33 31.08
CA LYS A 82 -10.53 -27.21 31.24
C LYS A 82 -9.88 -26.70 29.93
N GLN A 83 -10.04 -27.44 28.83
CA GLN A 83 -9.49 -27.13 27.51
C GLN A 83 -10.60 -26.87 26.47
N GLN A 84 -11.86 -26.76 26.90
CA GLN A 84 -12.93 -26.44 25.98
C GLN A 84 -12.76 -25.01 25.44
N PRO A 85 -12.90 -24.81 24.12
CA PRO A 85 -12.83 -23.48 23.53
C PRO A 85 -13.95 -22.58 24.05
N SER A 86 -13.67 -21.28 24.19
CA SER A 86 -14.71 -20.29 24.46
C SER A 86 -15.73 -20.23 23.32
N ALA A 87 -16.92 -19.67 23.57
CA ALA A 87 -17.96 -19.54 22.55
C ALA A 87 -17.46 -18.80 21.28
N ASP A 88 -16.61 -17.79 21.44
CA ASP A 88 -15.98 -17.09 20.31
C ASP A 88 -14.96 -17.95 19.55
N GLN A 89 -14.20 -18.77 20.26
CA GLN A 89 -13.30 -19.73 19.63
C GLN A 89 -14.10 -20.79 18.86
N VAL A 90 -15.19 -21.32 19.44
CA VAL A 90 -16.10 -22.25 18.76
C VAL A 90 -16.61 -21.65 17.45
N ARG A 91 -17.18 -20.44 17.48
CA ARG A 91 -17.70 -19.76 16.28
C ARG A 91 -16.63 -19.60 15.20
N ARG A 92 -15.45 -19.07 15.57
CA ARG A 92 -14.34 -18.82 14.63
C ARG A 92 -13.77 -20.10 14.04
N ILE A 93 -13.57 -21.14 14.86
CA ILE A 93 -13.01 -22.41 14.41
C ILE A 93 -14.01 -23.11 13.49
N THR A 94 -15.28 -23.18 13.87
CA THR A 94 -16.34 -23.80 13.05
C THR A 94 -16.49 -23.11 11.70
N ALA A 95 -16.56 -21.77 11.66
CA ALA A 95 -16.63 -21.01 10.41
C ALA A 95 -15.41 -21.28 9.50
N ARG A 96 -14.20 -21.26 10.08
CA ARG A 96 -12.96 -21.57 9.35
C ARG A 96 -12.98 -22.99 8.78
N VAL A 97 -13.40 -23.97 9.58
CA VAL A 97 -13.48 -25.38 9.17
C VAL A 97 -14.46 -25.55 8.02
N ARG A 98 -15.67 -25.00 8.12
CA ARG A 98 -16.69 -25.08 7.06
C ARG A 98 -16.23 -24.44 5.75
N CYS A 99 -15.58 -23.28 5.82
CA CYS A 99 -14.94 -22.60 4.68
C CYS A 99 -13.85 -23.48 4.04
N ARG A 100 -12.94 -24.07 4.84
CA ARG A 100 -11.88 -24.96 4.34
C ARG A 100 -12.40 -26.25 3.71
N LEU A 101 -13.57 -26.70 4.14
CA LEU A 101 -14.27 -27.84 3.55
C LEU A 101 -15.11 -27.47 2.33
N GLY A 102 -15.25 -26.18 1.99
CA GLY A 102 -16.14 -25.70 0.95
C GLY A 102 -17.62 -25.99 1.22
N LEU A 103 -17.99 -26.21 2.49
CA LEU A 103 -19.38 -26.41 2.92
C LEU A 103 -20.10 -25.08 3.03
N ASP A 104 -19.36 -24.07 3.48
CA ASP A 104 -19.69 -22.70 3.15
C ASP A 104 -19.02 -22.47 1.80
N THR A 105 -19.71 -22.87 0.71
CA THR A 105 -19.51 -22.13 -0.53
C THR A 105 -19.79 -20.70 -0.12
N PRO A 106 -18.83 -19.75 -0.17
CA PRO A 106 -19.27 -18.38 -0.11
C PRO A 106 -20.33 -18.33 -1.19
N THR A 107 -21.60 -18.06 -0.81
CA THR A 107 -22.46 -17.35 -1.75
C THR A 107 -21.53 -16.27 -2.23
N PRO A 108 -21.07 -16.30 -3.50
CA PRO A 108 -20.16 -15.27 -3.98
C PRO A 108 -20.84 -14.01 -3.49
N PRO A 109 -20.17 -13.20 -2.63
CA PRO A 109 -20.81 -12.02 -2.09
C PRO A 109 -21.46 -11.42 -3.30
N VAL A 110 -22.80 -11.22 -3.27
CA VAL A 110 -23.51 -10.56 -4.38
C VAL A 110 -22.52 -9.52 -4.83
N GLU A 111 -22.01 -9.64 -6.06
CA GLU A 111 -20.91 -8.79 -6.51
C GLU A 111 -21.54 -7.41 -6.55
N ILE A 112 -21.57 -6.77 -5.39
CA ILE A 112 -21.97 -5.41 -5.19
C ILE A 112 -20.77 -4.76 -5.83
N PRO A 113 -20.93 -4.20 -7.03
CA PRO A 113 -19.83 -3.52 -7.68
C PRO A 113 -19.31 -2.51 -6.64
N PRO A 114 -17.98 -2.42 -6.45
CA PRO A 114 -17.41 -1.51 -5.48
C PRO A 114 -18.05 -0.13 -5.66
N THR A 115 -18.45 0.49 -4.55
CA THR A 115 -19.10 1.80 -4.63
C THR A 115 -18.15 2.79 -5.32
N ALA A 116 -18.70 3.87 -5.90
CA ALA A 116 -17.86 4.91 -6.53
C ALA A 116 -16.74 5.41 -5.60
N GLU A 117 -17.01 5.47 -4.29
CA GLU A 117 -16.05 5.85 -3.24
C GLU A 117 -14.96 4.79 -2.99
N GLN A 118 -15.31 3.50 -3.05
CA GLN A 118 -14.33 2.41 -2.94
C GLN A 118 -13.43 2.35 -4.18
N LEU A 119 -14.00 2.55 -5.37
CA LEU A 119 -13.24 2.69 -6.60
C LEU A 119 -12.29 3.90 -6.55
N LEU A 120 -12.77 5.03 -6.03
CA LEU A 120 -11.95 6.23 -5.82
C LEU A 120 -10.79 5.94 -4.86
N THR A 121 -11.04 5.25 -3.76
CA THR A 121 -10.01 4.90 -2.77
C THR A 121 -8.95 3.98 -3.36
N LEU A 122 -9.35 2.97 -4.14
CA LEU A 122 -8.42 2.07 -4.82
C LEU A 122 -7.60 2.79 -5.89
N LEU A 123 -8.22 3.75 -6.59
CA LEU A 123 -7.52 4.60 -7.54
C LEU A 123 -6.50 5.49 -6.84
N GLU A 124 -6.89 6.15 -5.75
CA GLU A 124 -6.01 7.01 -4.94
C GLU A 124 -4.82 6.23 -4.37
N ILE A 125 -5.04 5.03 -3.83
CA ILE A 125 -3.96 4.17 -3.32
C ILE A 125 -3.01 3.79 -4.46
N THR A 126 -3.54 3.45 -5.63
CA THR A 126 -2.75 3.03 -6.80
C THR A 126 -1.90 4.18 -7.33
N VAL A 127 -2.51 5.35 -7.52
CA VAL A 127 -1.84 6.57 -7.98
C VAL A 127 -0.80 7.01 -6.95
N ALA A 128 -1.15 7.11 -5.67
CA ALA A 128 -0.22 7.52 -4.62
C ALA A 128 0.95 6.53 -4.45
N SER A 129 0.71 5.22 -4.55
CA SER A 129 1.77 4.21 -4.46
C SER A 129 2.70 4.26 -5.67
N PHE A 130 2.15 4.46 -6.87
CA PHE A 130 2.94 4.68 -8.07
C PHE A 130 3.83 5.92 -7.94
N TRP A 131 3.26 7.05 -7.49
CA TRP A 131 4.00 8.28 -7.27
C TRP A 131 5.09 8.16 -6.22
N ARG A 132 4.82 7.51 -5.08
CA ARG A 132 5.87 7.22 -4.09
C ARG A 132 7.02 6.40 -4.68
N GLY A 133 6.71 5.44 -5.55
CA GLY A 133 7.70 4.66 -6.28
C GLY A 133 8.54 5.49 -7.25
N GLN A 134 7.90 6.41 -7.99
CA GLN A 134 8.57 7.26 -8.99
C GLN A 134 9.40 8.39 -8.37
N VAL A 135 8.91 9.02 -7.29
CA VAL A 135 9.67 10.02 -6.51
C VAL A 135 10.94 9.40 -5.94
N ALA A 136 10.91 8.11 -5.57
CA ALA A 136 12.09 7.39 -5.13
C ALA A 136 13.13 7.13 -6.24
N THR A 137 12.77 7.25 -7.52
CA THR A 137 13.64 6.87 -8.66
C THR A 137 14.14 8.03 -9.52
N HIS A 138 13.90 9.30 -9.15
CA HIS A 138 14.44 10.52 -9.82
C HIS A 138 14.68 10.40 -11.33
N VAL A 139 13.61 10.32 -12.13
CA VAL A 139 13.71 10.26 -13.59
C VAL A 139 13.50 11.65 -14.20
N ALA A 140 14.42 12.06 -15.07
CA ALA A 140 14.48 13.38 -15.70
C ALA A 140 13.42 13.68 -16.77
N ASP A 141 12.44 12.78 -16.98
CA ASP A 141 11.40 12.92 -18.01
C ASP A 141 10.01 12.62 -17.42
N LEU A 142 9.64 13.42 -16.43
CA LEU A 142 8.41 13.24 -15.65
C LEU A 142 7.15 13.30 -16.52
N GLY A 143 7.15 14.12 -17.58
CA GLY A 143 6.00 14.31 -18.47
C GLY A 143 5.68 13.08 -19.32
N ARG A 144 6.71 12.38 -19.83
CA ARG A 144 6.53 11.15 -20.59
C ARG A 144 6.02 10.01 -19.70
N GLU A 145 6.60 9.87 -18.51
CA GLU A 145 6.20 8.84 -17.54
C GLU A 145 4.78 9.09 -17.00
N LEU A 146 4.41 10.35 -16.75
CA LEU A 146 3.03 10.78 -16.47
C LEU A 146 2.06 10.34 -17.57
N GLY A 147 2.42 10.55 -18.84
CA GLY A 147 1.63 10.14 -19.98
C GLY A 147 1.48 8.63 -20.13
N ILE A 148 2.47 7.84 -19.71
CA ILE A 148 2.41 6.37 -19.69
C ILE A 148 1.56 5.88 -18.52
N ALA A 149 1.74 6.48 -17.33
CA ALA A 149 0.98 6.15 -16.13
C ALA A 149 -0.51 6.43 -16.29
N ALA A 150 -0.88 7.61 -16.83
CA ALA A 150 -2.26 7.97 -17.09
C ALA A 150 -2.93 7.01 -18.08
N ARG A 151 -2.21 6.57 -19.13
CA ARG A 151 -2.70 5.57 -20.08
C ARG A 151 -2.94 4.21 -19.43
N ARG A 152 -2.00 3.74 -18.61
CA ARG A 152 -2.14 2.47 -17.87
C ARG A 152 -3.27 2.51 -16.85
N LEU A 153 -3.45 3.66 -16.18
CA LEU A 153 -4.54 3.87 -15.23
C LEU A 153 -5.91 3.85 -15.94
N ALA A 154 -6.01 4.51 -17.10
CA ALA A 154 -7.22 4.51 -17.92
C ALA A 154 -7.53 3.11 -18.48
N GLU A 155 -6.51 2.35 -18.84
CA GLU A 155 -6.65 0.96 -19.32
C GLU A 155 -7.04 0.01 -18.19
N ALA A 156 -6.44 0.14 -17.01
CA ALA A 156 -6.83 -0.61 -15.81
C ALA A 156 -8.27 -0.27 -15.37
N ALA A 157 -8.65 1.01 -15.41
CA ALA A 157 -10.02 1.43 -15.14
C ALA A 157 -11.01 0.86 -16.17
N ARG A 158 -10.64 0.84 -17.46
CA ARG A 158 -11.44 0.17 -18.51
C ARG A 158 -11.61 -1.33 -18.24
N LEU A 159 -10.53 -2.03 -17.86
CA LEU A 159 -10.57 -3.47 -17.59
C LEU A 159 -11.35 -3.80 -16.31
N LEU A 160 -11.25 -2.97 -15.27
CA LEU A 160 -11.97 -3.15 -14.00
C LEU A 160 -13.46 -2.77 -14.08
N LEU A 161 -13.84 -1.90 -15.01
CA LEU A 161 -15.20 -1.33 -15.10
C LEU A 161 -15.98 -1.80 -16.34
N TRP A 162 -15.47 -2.78 -17.08
CA TRP A 162 -16.22 -3.45 -18.14
C TRP A 162 -17.09 -4.58 -17.57
N SER A 163 -18.14 -4.19 -16.85
CA SER A 163 -19.39 -4.95 -16.86
C SER A 163 -20.48 -4.04 -17.44
N HIS A 164 -20.91 -4.35 -18.66
CA HIS A 164 -22.02 -3.66 -19.31
C HIS A 164 -23.33 -4.13 -18.68
N SER A 165 -23.81 -3.38 -17.70
CA SER A 165 -25.23 -3.38 -17.35
C SER A 165 -25.50 -2.28 -16.33
N SER A 166 -26.62 -1.56 -16.53
CA SER A 166 -27.24 -0.57 -15.64
C SER A 166 -26.65 0.85 -15.64
N GLY A 167 -26.99 1.66 -16.66
CA GLY A 167 -27.19 3.13 -16.52
C GLY A 167 -26.13 4.01 -15.84
N HIS A 168 -24.94 3.48 -15.55
CA HIS A 168 -23.87 4.19 -14.86
C HIS A 168 -22.98 4.91 -15.89
N PRO A 169 -22.41 6.08 -15.52
CA PRO A 169 -21.50 6.82 -16.38
C PRO A 169 -20.35 5.91 -16.82
N THR A 170 -19.90 6.04 -18.07
CA THR A 170 -18.76 5.24 -18.52
C THR A 170 -17.53 5.57 -17.65
N ALA A 171 -16.56 4.67 -17.57
CA ALA A 171 -15.32 4.93 -16.82
C ALA A 171 -14.66 6.27 -17.23
N ARG A 172 -14.81 6.66 -18.49
CA ARG A 172 -14.36 7.95 -19.02
C ARG A 172 -15.18 9.12 -18.45
N ASP A 173 -16.50 9.00 -18.40
CA ASP A 173 -17.40 10.04 -17.90
C ASP A 173 -17.26 10.21 -16.39
N ALA A 174 -17.11 9.11 -15.64
CA ALA A 174 -16.85 9.13 -14.21
C ALA A 174 -15.52 9.83 -13.87
N LEU A 175 -14.46 9.55 -14.65
CA LEU A 175 -13.16 10.20 -14.49
C LEU A 175 -13.23 11.71 -14.84
N ALA A 176 -13.95 12.06 -15.91
CA ALA A 176 -14.16 13.44 -16.33
C ALA A 176 -14.93 14.24 -15.26
N HIS A 177 -16.00 13.68 -14.69
CA HIS A 177 -16.76 14.31 -13.61
C HIS A 177 -15.94 14.47 -12.33
N LEU A 178 -15.10 13.49 -11.99
CA LEU A 178 -14.21 13.54 -10.82
C LEU A 178 -13.14 14.62 -10.95
N LEU A 179 -12.51 14.72 -12.12
CA LEU A 179 -11.54 15.76 -12.42
C LEU A 179 -12.21 17.14 -12.42
N ALA A 180 -13.38 17.29 -13.08
CA ALA A 180 -14.13 18.54 -13.10
C ALA A 180 -14.52 19.01 -11.69
N ARG A 181 -15.05 18.13 -10.83
CA ARG A 181 -15.42 18.50 -9.45
C ARG A 181 -14.23 18.88 -8.58
N ARG A 182 -13.11 18.18 -8.71
CA ARG A 182 -11.92 18.48 -7.90
C ARG A 182 -11.22 19.74 -8.39
N LEU A 183 -11.26 20.02 -9.68
CA LEU A 183 -10.78 21.27 -10.26
C LEU A 183 -11.70 22.44 -9.88
N ASP A 184 -13.03 22.32 -9.99
CA ASP A 184 -13.99 23.33 -9.51
C ASP A 184 -13.79 23.66 -8.02
N HIS A 185 -13.59 22.65 -7.16
CA HIS A 185 -13.32 22.87 -5.75
C HIS A 185 -11.97 23.56 -5.47
N THR A 186 -10.95 23.29 -6.30
CA THR A 186 -9.62 23.89 -6.17
C THR A 186 -9.60 25.32 -6.73
N PHE A 187 -10.37 25.60 -7.81
CA PHE A 187 -10.44 26.89 -8.48
C PHE A 187 -11.39 27.89 -7.81
N ARG A 188 -12.49 27.46 -7.18
CA ARG A 188 -13.32 28.35 -6.33
C ARG A 188 -12.54 28.96 -5.16
N ARG A 189 -11.41 28.37 -4.80
CA ARG A 189 -10.50 28.86 -3.77
C ARG A 189 -9.52 29.92 -4.28
N ALA A 190 -9.40 30.10 -5.60
CA ALA A 190 -8.35 30.90 -6.23
C ALA A 190 -8.85 32.14 -7.00
N ASP A 191 -10.15 32.45 -7.03
CA ASP A 191 -10.75 33.59 -7.76
C ASP A 191 -10.48 33.64 -9.29
N VAL A 192 -9.87 32.61 -9.87
CA VAL A 192 -9.44 32.58 -11.28
C VAL A 192 -10.60 32.39 -12.28
N THR A 193 -11.79 32.01 -11.82
CA THR A 193 -12.82 31.45 -12.71
C THR A 193 -13.75 32.47 -13.36
N ARG A 194 -13.75 33.74 -12.95
CA ARG A 194 -14.80 34.69 -13.42
C ARG A 194 -14.57 35.27 -14.82
N ALA A 195 -13.32 35.44 -15.25
CA ALA A 195 -13.03 36.05 -16.56
C ALA A 195 -13.09 35.07 -17.75
N VAL A 196 -13.05 33.76 -17.50
CA VAL A 196 -13.03 32.72 -18.55
C VAL A 196 -14.41 32.09 -18.77
N LEU A 197 -15.32 32.21 -17.80
CA LEU A 197 -16.65 31.58 -17.83
C LEU A 197 -17.80 32.53 -18.19
N ASP A 198 -17.53 33.81 -18.47
CA ASP A 198 -18.56 34.84 -18.74
C ASP A 198 -19.08 34.84 -20.19
N ASP A 199 -18.72 33.87 -21.03
CA ASP A 199 -19.28 33.74 -22.37
C ASP A 199 -19.72 32.29 -22.64
N ASP A 200 -21.01 32.05 -22.37
CA ASP A 200 -21.85 30.90 -22.74
C ASP A 200 -21.20 29.49 -22.77
N GLY A 201 -21.48 28.70 -21.74
CA GLY A 201 -21.44 27.25 -21.88
C GLY A 201 -21.60 26.43 -20.59
N ASP A 202 -22.84 26.07 -20.25
CA ASP A 202 -23.22 24.97 -19.34
C ASP A 202 -22.77 23.58 -19.84
N ASP A 203 -21.70 23.50 -20.64
CA ASP A 203 -21.20 22.26 -21.23
C ASP A 203 -20.03 21.72 -20.41
N GLU A 204 -20.35 20.93 -19.39
CA GLU A 204 -19.37 20.23 -18.52
C GLU A 204 -18.35 19.41 -19.34
N LEU A 205 -18.72 18.91 -20.52
CA LEU A 205 -17.82 18.18 -21.41
C LEU A 205 -16.82 19.10 -22.09
N ARG A 206 -17.20 20.35 -22.41
CA ARG A 206 -16.30 21.36 -22.97
C ARG A 206 -15.25 21.79 -21.95
N LEU A 207 -15.66 21.99 -20.69
CA LEU A 207 -14.75 22.28 -19.57
C LEU A 207 -13.78 21.11 -19.33
N ALA A 208 -14.29 19.87 -19.31
CA ALA A 208 -13.45 18.68 -19.14
C ALA A 208 -12.44 18.54 -20.28
N ARG A 209 -12.82 18.86 -21.52
CA ARG A 209 -11.91 18.83 -22.67
C ARG A 209 -10.85 19.93 -22.60
N TRP A 210 -11.22 21.13 -22.16
CA TRP A 210 -10.30 22.25 -21.92
C TRP A 210 -9.28 21.93 -20.84
N LEU A 211 -9.67 21.25 -19.75
CA LEU A 211 -8.76 20.85 -18.68
C LEU A 211 -7.75 19.76 -19.11
N VAL A 212 -8.12 18.90 -20.05
CA VAL A 212 -7.24 17.83 -20.55
C VAL A 212 -6.33 18.32 -21.69
N TYR A 213 -6.84 19.21 -22.54
CA TYR A 213 -6.14 19.75 -23.72
C TYR A 213 -6.20 21.29 -23.74
N PRO A 214 -5.64 21.97 -22.72
CA PRO A 214 -5.77 23.41 -22.59
C PRO A 214 -5.12 24.16 -23.76
N ASP A 215 -4.01 23.63 -24.28
CA ASP A 215 -3.26 24.27 -25.37
C ASP A 215 -3.96 24.14 -26.74
N GLU A 216 -4.95 23.25 -26.86
CA GLU A 216 -5.68 22.99 -28.11
C GLU A 216 -6.99 23.79 -28.23
N LEU A 217 -7.38 24.50 -27.16
CA LEU A 217 -8.64 25.23 -27.09
C LEU A 217 -8.42 26.72 -26.81
N PRO A 218 -9.29 27.62 -27.32
CA PRO A 218 -9.16 29.06 -27.11
C PRO A 218 -9.07 29.41 -25.62
N GLY A 219 -8.12 30.26 -25.24
CA GLY A 219 -7.93 30.72 -23.86
C GLY A 219 -7.20 29.75 -22.92
N GLY A 220 -6.81 28.54 -23.36
CA GLY A 220 -6.07 27.60 -22.51
C GLY A 220 -4.55 27.66 -22.62
N GLY A 221 -3.99 28.47 -23.54
CA GLY A 221 -2.56 28.75 -23.59
C GLY A 221 -2.09 29.45 -22.31
N GLY A 222 -1.12 28.86 -21.62
CA GLY A 222 -0.59 29.34 -20.33
C GLY A 222 -1.27 28.75 -19.09
N PHE A 223 -2.32 27.94 -19.25
CA PHE A 223 -2.98 27.26 -18.12
C PHE A 223 -2.04 26.27 -17.43
N ARG A 224 -1.25 25.52 -18.21
CA ARG A 224 -0.26 24.58 -17.67
C ARG A 224 0.82 25.28 -16.86
N ASP A 225 1.30 26.42 -17.34
CA ASP A 225 2.31 27.23 -16.65
C ASP A 225 1.73 27.84 -15.36
N THR A 226 0.48 28.31 -15.40
CA THR A 226 -0.23 28.85 -14.24
C THR A 226 -0.47 27.78 -13.17
N ILE A 227 -0.87 26.57 -13.57
CA ILE A 227 -1.01 25.44 -12.65
C ILE A 227 0.34 25.03 -12.07
N ALA A 228 1.39 25.00 -12.87
CA ALA A 228 2.74 24.70 -12.38
C ALA A 228 3.19 25.71 -11.31
N LEU A 229 2.92 27.00 -11.51
CA LEU A 229 3.20 28.04 -10.52
C LEU A 229 2.38 27.87 -9.22
N LEU A 230 1.09 27.54 -9.33
CA LEU A 230 0.23 27.29 -8.16
C LEU A 230 0.65 26.07 -7.33
N TYR A 231 1.18 25.02 -7.97
CA TYR A 231 1.72 23.86 -7.26
C TYR A 231 3.07 24.16 -6.59
N LEU A 232 3.91 25.00 -7.21
CA LEU A 232 5.15 25.46 -6.60
C LEU A 232 4.90 26.32 -5.36
N ASP A 233 3.85 27.16 -5.37
CA ASP A 233 3.43 27.94 -4.20
C ASP A 233 2.86 27.04 -3.08
N ARG A 234 2.07 26.04 -3.44
CA ARG A 234 1.50 25.08 -2.47
C ARG A 234 2.57 24.20 -1.81
N ASP A 235 3.59 23.79 -2.55
CA ASP A 235 4.73 23.05 -1.97
C ASP A 235 5.57 23.95 -1.04
N ALA A 236 5.60 25.27 -1.30
CA ALA A 236 6.18 26.25 -0.38
C ALA A 236 5.34 26.40 0.91
N GLU A 237 4.00 26.39 0.82
CA GLU A 237 3.10 26.42 1.99
C GLU A 237 3.15 25.13 2.83
N THR A 238 3.31 23.97 2.18
CA THR A 238 3.33 22.68 2.90
C THR A 238 4.65 22.47 3.67
N ALA A 239 5.74 23.11 3.21
CA ALA A 239 7.03 23.13 3.90
C ALA A 239 7.06 24.04 5.15
N ASP A 240 6.09 24.92 5.34
CA ASP A 240 6.06 25.92 6.41
C ASP A 240 5.48 25.38 7.74
N SER A 241 4.85 24.20 7.73
CA SER A 241 4.10 23.69 8.90
C SER A 241 4.88 22.76 9.85
N SER A 242 6.13 22.42 9.55
CA SER A 242 6.97 21.57 10.41
C SER A 242 8.35 22.19 10.63
N GLN A 243 8.41 23.00 11.69
CA GLN A 243 9.57 23.75 12.20
C GLN A 243 9.91 24.98 11.35
N SER A 244 9.65 26.17 11.90
CA SER A 244 10.37 27.40 11.53
C SER A 244 11.86 27.25 11.88
N ALA A 245 12.56 26.41 11.14
CA ALA A 245 13.99 26.47 10.95
C ALA A 245 14.16 27.24 9.65
N THR A 246 14.35 28.56 9.75
CA THR A 246 14.74 29.41 8.64
C THR A 246 15.75 28.67 7.77
N THR A 247 15.36 28.34 6.53
CA THR A 247 16.24 27.64 5.60
C THR A 247 17.55 28.43 5.54
N PRO A 248 18.70 27.84 5.91
CA PRO A 248 19.94 28.59 5.97
C PRO A 248 20.26 29.21 4.62
N ALA A 249 20.76 30.44 4.58
CA ALA A 249 21.06 31.13 3.32
C ALA A 249 21.99 30.32 2.40
N TRP A 250 22.93 29.56 2.99
CA TRP A 250 23.80 28.66 2.24
C TRP A 250 23.05 27.52 1.52
N ALA A 251 21.90 27.07 2.04
CA ALA A 251 21.11 25.99 1.46
C ALA A 251 20.44 26.45 0.16
N LEU A 252 19.96 27.69 0.10
CA LEU A 252 19.44 28.33 -1.10
C LEU A 252 20.54 28.51 -2.17
N THR A 253 21.71 29.00 -1.75
CA THR A 253 22.87 29.18 -2.65
C THR A 253 23.42 27.85 -3.17
N LEU A 254 23.29 26.75 -2.43
CA LEU A 254 23.68 25.41 -2.90
C LEU A 254 22.55 24.67 -3.62
N GLY A 255 21.29 25.12 -3.50
CA GLY A 255 20.12 24.43 -4.04
C GLY A 255 19.82 23.11 -3.33
N VAL A 256 20.08 23.04 -2.02
CA VAL A 256 19.83 21.83 -1.20
C VAL A 256 18.69 22.04 -0.23
N VAL A 257 17.88 21.00 -0.05
CA VAL A 257 16.75 20.98 0.90
C VAL A 257 17.00 19.98 2.02
N PRO A 258 16.40 20.16 3.22
CA PRO A 258 16.45 19.18 4.30
C PRO A 258 15.97 17.77 3.86
N PRO A 259 16.43 16.68 4.50
CA PRO A 259 17.49 16.64 5.51
C PRO A 259 18.87 16.91 4.92
N PHE A 260 19.70 17.61 5.68
CA PHE A 260 21.08 17.95 5.30
C PHE A 260 22.04 16.84 5.73
N SER A 261 22.94 16.45 4.83
CA SER A 261 24.07 15.58 5.13
C SER A 261 25.33 16.10 4.46
N SER A 262 26.49 15.81 5.05
CA SER A 262 27.80 16.22 4.52
C SER A 262 28.00 15.79 3.06
N ASP A 263 27.58 14.57 2.70
CA ASP A 263 27.68 14.06 1.34
C ASP A 263 26.75 14.78 0.34
N ARG A 264 25.53 15.12 0.76
CA ARG A 264 24.57 15.85 -0.10
C ARG A 264 25.06 17.25 -0.41
N ILE A 265 25.60 17.94 0.59
CA ILE A 265 26.20 19.28 0.45
C ILE A 265 27.40 19.24 -0.51
N ARG A 266 28.30 18.26 -0.34
CA ARG A 266 29.46 18.07 -1.22
C ARG A 266 29.06 17.79 -2.68
N SER A 267 28.03 16.96 -2.88
CA SER A 267 27.52 16.64 -4.21
C SER A 267 26.92 17.87 -4.89
N ALA A 268 26.08 18.63 -4.18
CA ALA A 268 25.44 19.83 -4.70
C ALA A 268 26.46 20.93 -5.05
N TYR A 269 27.46 21.15 -4.20
CA TYR A 269 28.57 22.06 -4.49
C TYR A 269 29.28 21.65 -5.79
N ARG A 270 29.68 20.39 -5.94
CA ARG A 270 30.34 19.90 -7.16
C ARG A 270 29.49 20.08 -8.41
N ALA A 271 28.17 19.86 -8.31
CA ALA A 271 27.26 20.02 -9.43
C ALA A 271 27.17 21.50 -9.86
N ARG A 272 26.96 22.42 -8.92
CA ARG A 272 26.91 23.87 -9.21
C ARG A 272 28.27 24.42 -9.63
N SER A 273 29.37 23.97 -9.03
CA SER A 273 30.71 24.44 -9.41
C SER A 273 30.98 24.20 -10.89
N LYS A 274 30.48 23.12 -11.49
CA LYS A 274 30.65 22.87 -12.93
C LYS A 274 29.93 23.90 -13.81
N THR A 275 28.81 24.45 -13.34
CA THR A 275 27.98 25.39 -14.12
C THR A 275 28.41 26.83 -13.94
N VAL A 276 28.87 27.22 -12.74
CA VAL A 276 29.29 28.60 -12.44
C VAL A 276 30.81 28.81 -12.44
N HIS A 277 31.62 27.81 -12.82
CA HIS A 277 33.07 28.00 -12.87
C HIS A 277 33.45 29.06 -13.91
N PRO A 278 34.33 30.03 -13.60
CA PRO A 278 34.78 31.02 -14.58
C PRO A 278 35.44 30.38 -15.80
N ASP A 279 36.21 29.30 -15.61
CA ASP A 279 36.85 28.56 -16.71
C ASP A 279 35.86 27.89 -17.68
N THR A 280 34.60 27.68 -17.27
CA THR A 280 33.54 27.17 -18.15
C THR A 280 32.61 28.27 -18.66
N GLY A 281 32.98 29.54 -18.47
CA GLY A 281 32.19 30.71 -18.87
C GLY A 281 31.18 31.20 -17.82
N GLY A 282 31.28 30.72 -16.58
CA GLY A 282 30.46 31.17 -15.45
C GLY A 282 30.91 32.51 -14.86
N ASP A 283 30.05 33.13 -14.04
CA ASP A 283 30.38 34.37 -13.33
C ASP A 283 31.30 34.10 -12.13
N HIS A 284 32.45 34.77 -12.09
CA HIS A 284 33.39 34.69 -10.97
C HIS A 284 32.74 35.12 -9.64
N ALA A 285 31.89 36.14 -9.64
CA ALA A 285 31.23 36.60 -8.43
C ALA A 285 30.21 35.55 -7.91
N GLU A 286 29.53 34.83 -8.80
CA GLU A 286 28.68 33.69 -8.45
C GLU A 286 29.48 32.52 -7.89
N PHE A 287 30.64 32.23 -8.47
CA PHE A 287 31.51 31.17 -7.98
C PHE A 287 32.03 31.43 -6.57
N VAL A 288 32.42 32.68 -6.26
CA VAL A 288 32.82 33.10 -4.91
C VAL A 288 31.67 32.98 -3.92
N ARG A 289 30.45 33.39 -4.30
CA ARG A 289 29.24 33.19 -3.46
C ARG A 289 28.96 31.71 -3.19
N LEU A 290 29.16 30.86 -4.19
CA LEU A 290 29.00 29.41 -4.07
C LEU A 290 30.01 28.79 -3.10
N GLN A 291 31.28 29.23 -3.15
CA GLN A 291 32.32 28.77 -2.23
C GLN A 291 32.03 29.17 -0.79
N ALA A 292 31.67 30.42 -0.54
CA ALA A 292 31.31 30.90 0.80
C ALA A 292 30.13 30.10 1.39
N ALA A 293 29.10 29.83 0.57
CA ALA A 293 27.97 29.01 0.99
C ALA A 293 28.38 27.56 1.33
N TYR A 294 29.31 26.97 0.58
CA TYR A 294 29.81 25.62 0.88
C TYR A 294 30.56 25.56 2.22
N GLU A 295 31.37 26.56 2.54
CA GLU A 295 32.07 26.63 3.83
C GLU A 295 31.10 26.76 5.01
N ASP A 296 30.09 27.62 4.89
CA ASP A 296 29.06 27.78 5.91
C ASP A 296 28.27 26.47 6.12
N ALA A 297 27.97 25.76 5.04
CA ALA A 297 27.31 24.47 5.08
C ALA A 297 28.15 23.39 5.77
N GLN A 298 29.48 23.38 5.55
CA GLN A 298 30.39 22.47 6.26
C GLN A 298 30.45 22.76 7.76
N ARG A 299 30.52 24.03 8.17
CA ARG A 299 30.49 24.42 9.60
C ARG A 299 29.18 23.99 10.26
N TYR A 300 28.06 24.12 9.54
CA TYR A 300 26.76 23.67 10.00
C TYR A 300 26.73 22.15 10.26
N CYS A 301 27.18 21.33 9.30
CA CYS A 301 27.26 19.88 9.48
C CYS A 301 28.19 19.46 10.62
N ALA A 302 29.36 20.09 10.73
CA ALA A 302 30.32 19.82 11.80
C ALA A 302 29.73 20.12 13.18
N SER A 303 29.01 21.24 13.33
CA SER A 303 28.37 21.62 14.61
C SER A 303 27.26 20.67 15.06
N ARG A 304 26.70 19.87 14.14
CA ARG A 304 25.54 18.98 14.38
C ARG A 304 25.87 17.49 14.24
N GLY A 305 27.11 17.13 13.88
CA GLY A 305 27.52 15.73 13.67
C GLY A 305 26.86 15.06 12.45
N LEU A 306 26.67 15.79 11.35
CA LEU A 306 26.03 15.36 10.10
C LEU A 306 27.01 15.08 8.95
#